data_AF-A0A2H3E222-F1
#
_entry.id   AF-A0A2H3E222-F1
#
_cell.length_a   1.000
_cell.length_b   1.000
_cell.length_c   1.000
_cell.angle_alpha   90.00
_cell.angle_beta   90.00
_cell.angle_gamma   90.00
#
_symmetry.space_group_name_H-M   'P 1'
#
loop_
_entity.id
_entity.type
_entity.pdbx_description
1 polymer ?
#
loop_
_entity_poly.entity_id
_entity_poly.type
_entity_poly.pdbx_seq_one_letter_code
_entity_poly.pdbx_strand_id
1 'polypeptide(L)'
;MQDIKALCPEKFTINQLDDKLQSMALIHALSSDFDNFMLSILLLHSLSLNKLVAAFHTEETQCCSRDTISATSFKATAAKVQATLVVPSDAVCSWCTNPGHTENQCFSKKKAQERAAQHA
;
A
#
# COMPACT_ATOMS: atom_id res chain seq x y z
N MET A 1 -5.19 39.30 24.04
CA MET A 1 -3.97 38.48 24.26
C MET A 1 -4.06 37.62 25.51
N GLN A 2 -4.81 38.03 26.55
CA GLN A 2 -5.07 37.20 27.74
C GLN A 2 -5.95 35.97 27.42
N ASP A 3 -6.89 36.09 26.50
CA ASP A 3 -7.80 34.98 26.13
C ASP A 3 -7.05 33.79 25.53
N ILE A 4 -6.02 34.05 24.70
CA ILE A 4 -5.17 33.00 24.11
C ILE A 4 -4.31 32.32 25.18
N LYS A 5 -3.84 33.08 26.17
CA LYS A 5 -3.09 32.51 27.30
C LYS A 5 -3.96 31.62 28.18
N ALA A 6 -5.25 31.95 28.34
CA ALA A 6 -6.19 31.14 29.11
C ALA A 6 -6.51 29.78 28.46
N LEU A 7 -6.34 29.67 27.13
CA LEU A 7 -6.48 28.39 26.40
C LEU A 7 -5.27 27.48 26.56
N CYS A 8 -4.15 28.01 27.06
CA CYS A 8 -2.92 27.26 27.24
C CYS A 8 -2.93 26.57 28.61
N PRO A 9 -2.77 25.23 28.68
CA PRO A 9 -2.64 24.53 29.95
C PRO A 9 -1.45 25.08 30.75
N GLU A 10 -1.58 25.15 32.08
CA GLU A 10 -0.56 25.69 32.99
C GLU A 10 0.82 24.99 32.86
N LYS A 11 0.85 23.75 32.35
CA LYS A 11 2.04 22.92 32.16
C LYS A 11 2.40 22.68 30.69
N PHE A 12 1.96 23.55 29.78
CA PHE A 12 2.26 23.40 28.35
C PHE A 12 3.72 23.77 28.07
N THR A 13 4.51 22.79 27.63
CA THR A 13 5.93 22.99 27.34
C THR A 13 6.16 23.30 25.86
N ILE A 14 7.30 23.89 25.52
CA ILE A 14 7.69 24.14 24.13
C ILE A 14 7.73 22.84 23.31
N ASN A 15 8.18 21.73 23.91
CA ASN A 15 8.20 20.42 23.24
C ASN A 15 6.78 19.94 22.88
N GLN A 16 5.79 20.20 23.75
CA GLN A 16 4.39 19.87 23.44
C GLN A 16 3.81 20.75 22.34
N LEU A 17 4.31 21.98 22.19
CA LEU A 17 3.96 22.84 21.06
C LEU A 17 4.54 22.29 19.76
N ASP A 18 5.81 21.91 19.77
CA ASP A 18 6.48 21.31 18.61
C ASP A 18 5.80 20.01 18.18
N ASP A 19 5.45 19.13 19.13
CA ASP A 19 4.71 17.89 18.83
C ASP A 19 3.36 18.16 18.16
N LYS A 20 2.63 19.17 18.64
CA LYS A 20 1.34 19.58 18.05
C LYS A 20 1.52 20.19 16.66
N LEU A 21 2.52 21.04 16.47
CA LEU A 21 2.85 21.65 15.19
C LEU A 21 3.26 20.59 14.16
N GLN A 22 4.12 19.64 14.55
CA GLN A 22 4.49 18.51 13.70
C GLN A 22 3.28 17.67 13.33
N SER A 23 2.39 17.41 14.29
CA SER A 23 1.16 16.66 14.02
C SER A 23 0.26 17.37 13.01
N MET A 24 0.09 18.69 13.13
CA MET A 24 -0.65 19.50 12.16
C MET A 24 0.02 19.50 10.78
N ALA A 25 1.34 19.70 10.75
CA ALA A 25 2.09 19.69 9.50
C ALA A 25 1.97 18.35 8.77
N LEU A 26 2.04 17.22 9.50
CA LEU A 26 1.84 15.89 8.95
C LEU A 26 0.46 15.73 8.31
N ILE A 27 -0.60 16.08 9.05
CA ILE A 27 -2.00 16.04 8.59
C ILE A 27 -2.19 16.88 7.32
N HIS A 28 -1.60 18.07 7.26
CA HIS A 28 -1.71 18.96 6.10
C HIS A 28 -0.85 18.53 4.90
N ALA A 29 0.21 17.75 5.12
CA ALA A 29 1.10 17.28 4.07
C ALA A 29 0.58 16.04 3.33
N LEU A 30 -0.48 15.39 3.82
CA LEU A 30 -1.05 14.20 3.20
C LEU A 30 -1.71 14.51 1.85
N SER A 31 -1.52 13.64 0.86
CA SER A 31 -2.25 13.69 -0.41
C SER A 31 -3.71 13.28 -0.22
N SER A 32 -4.54 13.58 -1.21
CA SER A 32 -5.96 13.19 -1.24
C SER A 32 -6.19 11.67 -1.17
N ASP A 33 -5.17 10.86 -1.48
CA ASP A 33 -5.26 9.40 -1.38
C ASP A 33 -5.48 8.92 0.07
N PHE A 34 -5.20 9.80 1.05
CA PHE A 34 -5.38 9.57 2.48
C PHE A 34 -6.62 10.28 3.05
N ASP A 35 -7.57 10.72 2.24
CA ASP A 35 -8.78 11.43 2.71
C ASP A 35 -9.58 10.63 3.76
N ASN A 36 -9.71 9.31 3.57
CA ASN A 36 -10.39 8.43 4.54
C ASN A 36 -9.65 8.38 5.88
N PHE A 37 -8.31 8.37 5.84
CA PHE A 37 -7.48 8.41 7.02
C PHE A 37 -7.62 9.75 7.74
N MET A 38 -7.65 10.86 7.00
CA MET A 38 -7.90 12.19 7.53
C MET A 38 -9.26 12.31 8.24
N LEU A 39 -10.31 11.73 7.64
CA LEU A 39 -11.62 11.64 8.30
C LEU A 39 -11.57 10.80 9.58
N SER A 40 -10.83 9.69 9.57
CA SER A 40 -10.65 8.84 10.76
C SER A 40 -9.92 9.55 11.90
N ILE A 41 -8.96 10.41 11.57
CA ILE A 41 -8.24 11.23 12.55
C ILE A 41 -9.20 12.19 13.26
N LEU A 42 -10.17 12.75 12.53
CA LEU A 42 -11.16 13.68 13.08
C LEU A 42 -12.04 13.04 14.17
N LEU A 43 -12.14 11.71 14.19
CA LEU A 43 -12.88 10.95 15.19
C LEU A 43 -12.08 10.66 16.47
N LEU A 44 -10.77 10.95 16.49
CA LEU A 44 -9.92 10.72 17.66
C LEU A 44 -10.18 11.77 18.74
N HIS A 45 -10.49 11.30 19.96
CA HIS A 45 -10.69 12.17 21.12
C HIS A 45 -9.39 12.89 21.58
N SER A 46 -8.22 12.31 21.27
CA SER A 46 -6.93 12.89 21.61
C SER A 46 -5.92 12.59 20.52
N LEU A 47 -5.17 13.61 20.09
CA LEU A 47 -4.19 13.51 19.03
C LEU A 47 -2.79 13.67 19.60
N SER A 48 -1.96 12.65 19.46
CA SER A 48 -0.56 12.65 19.89
C SER A 48 0.32 12.23 18.71
N LEU A 49 1.43 12.94 18.51
CA LEU A 49 2.34 12.74 17.38
C LEU A 49 2.72 11.26 17.17
N ASN A 50 3.18 10.58 18.24
CA ASN A 50 3.57 9.17 18.15
C ASN A 50 2.45 8.24 17.67
N LYS A 51 1.21 8.43 18.16
CA LYS A 51 0.06 7.64 17.71
C LYS A 51 -0.31 7.95 16.26
N LEU A 52 -0.21 9.22 15.88
CA LEU A 52 -0.51 9.66 14.51
C LEU A 52 0.48 9.05 13.51
N VAL A 53 1.78 9.11 13.81
CA VAL A 53 2.84 8.51 12.98
C VAL A 53 2.65 6.99 12.85
N ALA A 54 2.38 6.29 13.96
CA ALA A 54 2.13 4.85 13.93
C ALA A 54 0.88 4.47 13.11
N ALA A 55 -0.21 5.25 13.25
CA ALA A 55 -1.44 5.06 12.48
C ALA A 55 -1.20 5.32 10.99
N PHE A 56 -0.42 6.36 10.66
CA PHE A 56 -0.08 6.69 9.27
C PHE A 56 0.74 5.57 8.62
N HIS A 57 1.77 5.04 9.27
CA HIS A 57 2.53 3.90 8.73
C HIS A 57 1.66 2.67 8.48
N THR A 58 0.66 2.44 9.35
CA THR A 58 -0.28 1.33 9.18
C THR A 58 -1.17 1.56 7.95
N GLU A 59 -1.71 2.78 7.80
CA GLU A 59 -2.53 3.15 6.64
C GLU A 59 -1.73 3.11 5.34
N GLU A 60 -0.50 3.63 5.33
CA GLU A 60 0.41 3.62 4.19
C GLU A 60 0.69 2.18 3.73
N THR A 61 1.01 1.29 4.66
CA THR A 61 1.21 -0.14 4.36
C THR A 61 -0.04 -0.76 3.73
N GLN A 62 -1.22 -0.44 4.27
CA GLN A 62 -2.49 -0.93 3.73
C GLN A 62 -2.82 -0.31 2.36
N CYS A 63 -2.51 0.96 2.15
CA CYS A 63 -2.74 1.68 0.89
C CYS A 63 -1.85 1.11 -0.23
N CYS A 64 -0.54 0.97 0.00
CA CYS A 64 0.37 0.33 -0.96
C CYS A 64 -0.05 -1.11 -1.29
N SER A 65 -0.58 -1.86 -0.31
CA SER A 65 -1.12 -3.19 -0.57
C SER A 65 -2.34 -3.16 -1.50
N ARG A 66 -3.20 -2.14 -1.38
CA ARG A 66 -4.37 -1.95 -2.26
C ARG A 66 -3.95 -1.60 -3.68
N ASP A 67 -2.92 -0.79 -3.87
CA ASP A 67 -2.39 -0.51 -5.22
C ASP A 67 -1.79 -1.75 -5.87
N THR A 68 -1.14 -2.60 -5.07
CA THR A 68 -0.60 -3.89 -5.53
C THR A 68 -1.73 -4.89 -5.84
N ILE A 69 -2.83 -4.85 -5.08
CA ILE A 69 -4.02 -5.68 -5.32
C ILE A 69 -4.87 -5.12 -6.47
N SER A 70 -4.86 -3.82 -6.73
CA SER A 70 -5.55 -3.19 -7.86
C SER A 70 -4.93 -3.60 -9.21
N ALA A 71 -3.62 -3.88 -9.23
CA ALA A 71 -2.97 -4.55 -10.37
C ALA A 71 -3.36 -6.03 -10.52
N THR A 72 -4.03 -6.64 -9.54
CA THR A 72 -4.48 -8.05 -9.57
C THR A 72 -6.00 -8.26 -9.42
N SER A 73 -6.80 -7.19 -9.30
CA SER A 73 -8.25 -7.27 -9.09
C SER A 73 -9.02 -6.74 -10.29
N PHE A 74 -8.89 -7.44 -11.41
CA PHE A 74 -10.01 -7.57 -12.34
C PHE A 74 -10.54 -9.00 -12.24
N LYS A 75 -11.84 -9.08 -11.90
CA LYS A 75 -12.77 -10.22 -12.01
C LYS A 75 -13.11 -10.96 -10.71
N ALA A 76 -14.07 -10.38 -9.99
CA ALA A 76 -15.09 -11.18 -9.29
C ALA A 76 -16.44 -11.01 -10.01
N THR A 77 -16.65 -11.81 -11.06
CA THR A 77 -18.00 -12.21 -11.50
C THR A 77 -17.98 -13.73 -11.66
N ALA A 78 -18.94 -14.39 -11.01
CA ALA A 78 -19.04 -15.83 -10.89
C ALA A 78 -19.05 -16.54 -12.25
N ALA A 79 -18.04 -17.38 -12.50
CA ALA A 79 -18.13 -18.63 -13.25
C ALA A 79 -16.76 -19.35 -13.24
N LYS A 80 -16.71 -20.48 -12.52
CA LYS A 80 -15.82 -21.66 -12.73
C LYS A 80 -14.42 -21.37 -13.30
N VAL A 81 -13.40 -21.23 -12.44
CA VAL A 81 -11.99 -21.29 -12.88
C VAL A 81 -11.15 -22.12 -11.91
N GLN A 82 -10.40 -23.04 -12.51
CA GLN A 82 -9.46 -23.98 -11.91
C GLN A 82 -8.51 -23.31 -10.93
N ALA A 83 -8.19 -24.04 -9.86
CA ALA A 83 -7.08 -23.76 -8.97
C ALA A 83 -5.80 -23.52 -9.78
N THR A 84 -5.40 -22.26 -9.89
CA THR A 84 -4.05 -21.92 -10.30
C THR A 84 -3.18 -22.12 -9.07
N LEU A 85 -2.43 -23.21 -9.06
CA LEU A 85 -1.41 -23.47 -8.06
C LEU A 85 -0.48 -22.26 -7.99
N VAL A 86 -0.43 -21.64 -6.81
CA VAL A 86 0.66 -20.75 -6.41
C VAL A 86 1.95 -21.54 -6.61
N VAL A 87 2.70 -21.19 -7.66
CA VAL A 87 4.01 -21.78 -7.90
C VAL A 87 4.98 -21.09 -6.94
N PRO A 88 5.75 -21.85 -6.14
CA PRO A 88 6.78 -21.28 -5.28
C PRO A 88 7.77 -20.47 -6.11
N SER A 89 8.22 -19.32 -5.59
CA SER A 89 9.14 -18.39 -6.25
C SER A 89 10.51 -18.98 -6.63
N ASP A 90 10.76 -20.27 -6.33
CA ASP A 90 11.98 -21.02 -6.66
C ASP A 90 11.85 -21.93 -7.91
N ALA A 91 10.70 -21.96 -8.59
CA ALA A 91 10.55 -22.76 -9.81
C ALA A 91 11.38 -22.14 -10.96
N VAL A 92 12.44 -22.86 -11.36
CA VAL A 92 13.26 -22.54 -12.54
C VAL A 92 12.63 -23.16 -13.78
N CYS A 93 12.47 -22.38 -14.84
CA CYS A 93 11.97 -22.87 -16.11
C CYS A 93 12.98 -23.82 -16.77
N SER A 94 12.58 -25.06 -17.08
CA SER A 94 13.47 -26.04 -17.72
C SER A 94 13.87 -25.69 -19.17
N TRP A 95 13.17 -24.76 -19.83
CA TRP A 95 13.43 -24.36 -21.22
C TRP A 95 14.34 -23.13 -21.36
N CYS A 96 14.11 -22.08 -20.57
CA CYS A 96 14.93 -20.85 -20.61
C CYS A 96 15.84 -20.66 -19.40
N THR A 97 15.76 -21.55 -18.41
CA THR A 97 16.58 -21.54 -17.18
C THR A 97 16.39 -20.31 -16.27
N ASN A 98 15.41 -19.45 -16.57
CA ASN A 98 15.08 -18.31 -15.72
C ASN A 98 14.10 -18.71 -14.59
N PRO A 99 14.30 -18.19 -13.36
CA PRO A 99 13.40 -18.41 -12.24
C PRO A 99 12.07 -17.66 -12.40
N GLY A 100 11.07 -18.04 -11.60
CA GLY A 100 9.80 -17.32 -11.45
C GLY A 100 8.69 -17.77 -12.40
N HIS A 101 8.90 -18.81 -13.23
CA HIS A 101 7.84 -19.39 -14.06
C HIS A 101 8.13 -20.84 -14.45
N THR A 102 7.08 -21.61 -14.74
CA THR A 102 7.19 -22.98 -15.26
C THR A 102 7.25 -23.00 -16.79
N GLU A 103 7.66 -24.13 -17.36
CA GLU A 103 7.80 -24.28 -18.81
C GLU A 103 6.53 -23.94 -19.61
N ASN A 104 5.35 -24.23 -19.05
CA ASN A 104 4.05 -23.93 -19.66
C ASN A 104 3.75 -22.42 -19.72
N GLN A 105 4.43 -21.61 -18.91
CA GLN A 105 4.30 -20.16 -18.85
C GLN A 105 5.50 -19.44 -19.51
N CYS A 106 6.37 -20.18 -20.21
CA CYS A 106 7.58 -19.62 -20.81
C CYS A 106 7.27 -18.90 -22.13
N PHE A 107 7.38 -17.56 -22.12
CA PHE A 107 7.21 -16.73 -23.31
C PHE A 107 8.17 -17.11 -24.45
N SER A 108 9.42 -17.44 -24.12
CA SER A 108 10.41 -17.82 -25.11
C SER A 108 10.06 -19.13 -25.81
N LYS A 109 9.53 -20.12 -25.08
CA LYS A 109 9.02 -21.37 -25.65
C LYS A 109 7.80 -21.11 -26.54
N LYS A 110 6.84 -20.29 -26.08
CA LYS A 110 5.65 -19.92 -26.88
C LYS A 110 6.03 -19.26 -28.20
N LYS A 111 6.96 -18.30 -28.16
CA LYS A 111 7.46 -17.61 -29.36
C LYS A 111 8.20 -18.56 -30.31
N ALA A 112 8.93 -19.54 -29.79
CA ALA A 112 9.57 -20.57 -30.62
C ALA A 112 8.55 -21.49 -31.30
N GLN A 113 7.47 -21.88 -30.60
CA GLN A 113 6.37 -22.66 -31.16
C GLN A 113 5.60 -21.91 -32.24
N GLU A 114 5.29 -20.63 -32.01
CA GLU A 114 4.63 -19.78 -33.00
C GLU A 114 5.47 -19.63 -34.28
N ARG A 115 6.79 -19.48 -34.15
CA ARG A 115 7.70 -19.46 -35.30
C ARG A 115 7.76 -20.79 -36.02
N ALA A 116 7.75 -21.91 -35.30
CA ALA A 116 7.71 -23.23 -35.90
C ALA A 116 6.40 -23.48 -36.66
N ALA A 117 5.27 -22.98 -36.13
CA ALA A 117 3.96 -23.07 -36.79
C ALA A 117 3.81 -22.14 -38.01
N GLN A 118 4.60 -21.06 -38.09
CA GLN A 118 4.63 -20.17 -39.26
C GLN A 118 5.47 -20.70 -40.44
N HIS A 119 6.30 -21.70 -40.19
CA HIS A 119 7.18 -22.33 -41.20
C HIS A 119 6.75 -23.75 -41.58
N ALA A 120 5.57 -24.19 -41.13
CA ALA A 120 4.93 -25.46 -41.52
C ALA A 120 3.81 -25.19 -42.54
#